data_AF-A0A7S1ITT0-F1
#
_entry.id   AF-A0A7S1ITT0-F1
#
_cell.length_a   1.000
_cell.length_b   1.000
_cell.length_c   1.000
_cell.angle_alpha   90.00
_cell.angle_beta   90.00
_cell.angle_gamma   90.00
#
_symmetry.space_group_name_H-M   'P 1'
#
loop_
_entity.id
_entity.type
_entity.pdbx_description
1 polymer ?
#
loop_
_entity_poly.entity_id
_entity_poly.type
_entity_poly.pdbx_seq_one_letter_code
_entity_poly.pdbx_strand_id
1 'polypeptide(L)'
;EALPLPSPALCAARAMALDYFASQGQTGAVDADHTIFRFEQGMGLGTGDRRLLTQVCLQLGMPHAPDQLPAYLSGECRGLVDLYPELGHFRDLVFMFKAMQHPSADSLPPVRTWLPTDAALTWTWQAEGK
;
A
#
# COMPACT_ATOMS: atom_id res chain seq x y z
N GLU A 1 20.92 -15.19 -24.30
CA GLU A 1 20.15 -13.96 -24.62
C GLU A 1 20.62 -12.86 -23.69
N ALA A 2 21.11 -11.73 -24.23
CA ALA A 2 21.54 -10.62 -23.39
C ALA A 2 20.28 -9.94 -22.82
N LEU A 3 20.20 -9.81 -21.49
CA LEU A 3 19.15 -9.02 -20.85
C LEU A 3 19.18 -7.61 -21.44
N PRO A 4 18.06 -7.08 -21.95
CA PRO A 4 18.04 -5.71 -22.47
C PRO A 4 18.48 -4.76 -21.36
N LEU A 5 19.45 -3.89 -21.66
CA LEU A 5 19.87 -2.85 -20.74
C LEU A 5 18.65 -2.00 -20.38
N PRO A 6 18.40 -1.72 -19.09
CA PRO A 6 17.25 -0.94 -18.69
C PRO A 6 17.35 0.48 -19.26
N SER A 7 16.27 0.99 -19.83
CA SER A 7 16.20 2.35 -20.36
C SER A 7 16.65 3.36 -19.29
N PRO A 8 17.65 4.22 -19.56
CA PRO A 8 18.12 5.19 -18.58
C PRO A 8 17.01 6.11 -18.06
N ALA A 9 16.06 6.48 -18.93
CA ALA A 9 14.91 7.29 -18.55
C ALA A 9 14.01 6.58 -17.53
N LEU A 10 13.80 5.26 -17.68
CA LEU A 10 13.01 4.47 -16.73
C LEU A 10 13.74 4.29 -15.40
N CYS A 11 15.07 4.13 -15.43
CA CYS A 11 15.88 4.09 -14.21
C CYS A 11 15.78 5.41 -13.43
N ALA A 12 15.89 6.55 -14.12
CA ALA A 12 15.74 7.87 -13.50
C ALA A 12 14.33 8.07 -12.94
N ALA A 13 13.29 7.70 -13.68
CA ALA A 13 11.90 7.78 -13.21
C ALA A 13 11.67 6.93 -11.95
N ARG A 14 12.22 5.71 -11.92
CA ARG A 14 12.16 4.84 -10.74
C ARG A 14 12.87 5.46 -9.55
N ALA A 15 14.07 6.01 -9.74
CA ALA A 15 14.82 6.67 -8.67
C ALA A 15 14.02 7.84 -8.09
N MET A 16 13.50 8.73 -8.94
CA MET A 16 12.67 9.87 -8.51
C MET A 16 11.43 9.42 -7.70
N ALA A 17 10.76 8.35 -8.11
CA ALA A 17 9.62 7.83 -7.38
C ALA A 17 10.02 7.29 -6.00
N LEU A 18 11.13 6.56 -5.91
CA LEU A 18 11.63 6.04 -4.64
C LEU A 18 12.12 7.16 -3.72
N ASP A 19 12.80 8.17 -4.25
CA ASP A 19 13.25 9.34 -3.50
C ASP A 19 12.07 10.13 -2.92
N TYR A 20 10.98 10.26 -3.69
CA TYR A 20 9.73 10.84 -3.21
C TYR A 20 9.22 10.08 -1.97
N PHE A 21 9.05 8.76 -2.05
CA PHE A 21 8.54 7.98 -0.92
C PHE A 21 9.52 7.94 0.26
N ALA A 22 10.83 7.93 0.03
CA ALA A 22 11.83 7.99 1.08
C ALA A 22 11.82 9.33 1.83
N SER A 23 11.50 10.43 1.13
CA SER A 23 11.37 11.76 1.72
C SER A 23 10.08 11.94 2.53
N GLN A 24 9.06 11.09 2.29
CA GLN A 24 7.81 11.13 3.06
C GLN A 24 8.10 10.78 4.52
N GLY A 25 7.81 11.72 5.42
CA GLY A 25 8.08 11.59 6.87
C GLY A 25 9.35 12.30 7.34
N GLN A 26 10.29 12.65 6.46
CA GLN A 26 11.49 13.44 6.81
C GLN A 26 11.24 14.94 6.75
N THR A 27 10.33 15.37 5.87
CA THR A 27 10.10 16.79 5.57
C THR A 27 9.27 17.53 6.61
N GLY A 28 8.64 16.82 7.58
CA GLY A 28 7.74 17.41 8.57
C GLY A 28 6.52 18.13 7.98
N ALA A 29 6.29 18.00 6.66
CA ALA A 29 5.29 18.76 5.92
C ALA A 29 3.86 18.24 6.14
N VAL A 30 3.72 17.00 6.61
CA VAL A 30 2.44 16.34 6.87
C VAL A 30 2.54 15.64 8.22
N ASP A 31 1.59 15.94 9.12
CA ASP A 31 1.51 15.25 10.40
C ASP A 31 1.28 13.76 10.19
N ALA A 32 1.81 12.93 11.09
CA ALA A 32 1.67 11.47 11.03
C ALA A 32 0.20 11.01 10.91
N ASP A 33 -0.73 11.75 11.51
CA ASP A 33 -2.17 11.46 11.50
C ASP A 33 -2.89 11.77 10.17
N HIS A 34 -2.20 12.41 9.22
CA HIS A 34 -2.71 12.75 7.90
C HIS A 34 -2.05 11.94 6.77
N THR A 35 -1.31 10.89 7.14
CA THR A 35 -0.66 9.98 6.18
C THR A 35 -1.38 8.63 6.17
N ILE A 36 -1.78 8.18 4.99
CA ILE A 36 -2.40 6.87 4.73
C ILE A 36 -1.35 5.85 4.23
N PHE A 37 -1.66 4.57 4.28
CA PHE A 37 -0.82 3.47 3.79
C PHE A 37 0.60 3.46 4.38
N ARG A 38 0.69 3.61 5.71
CA ARG A 38 1.95 3.68 6.47
C ARG A 38 2.59 2.30 6.71
N PHE A 39 2.77 1.53 5.63
CA PHE A 39 3.28 0.16 5.68
C PHE A 39 4.69 0.04 6.28
N GLU A 40 5.46 1.13 6.31
CA GLU A 40 6.78 1.18 6.95
C GLU A 40 6.71 1.07 8.49
N GLN A 41 5.54 1.33 9.09
CA GLN A 41 5.34 1.28 10.54
C GLN A 41 4.52 0.07 10.99
N GLY A 42 3.87 -0.61 10.04
CA GLY A 42 3.10 -1.80 10.29
C GLY A 42 2.04 -2.04 9.22
N MET A 43 1.47 -3.25 9.23
CA MET A 43 0.40 -3.66 8.31
C MET A 43 -1.02 -3.31 8.82
N GLY A 44 -1.11 -2.65 9.97
CA GLY A 44 -2.38 -2.21 10.57
C GLY A 44 -2.96 -0.96 9.90
N LEU A 45 -4.25 -0.69 10.14
CA LEU A 45 -4.85 0.59 9.77
C LEU A 45 -4.36 1.71 10.70
N GLY A 46 -3.62 2.66 10.13
CA GLY A 46 -3.17 3.86 10.82
C GLY A 46 -4.28 4.88 11.05
N THR A 47 -3.98 5.94 11.82
CA THR A 47 -4.92 7.03 12.10
C THR A 47 -5.45 7.69 10.83
N GLY A 48 -4.56 7.96 9.86
CA GLY A 48 -4.92 8.56 8.58
C GLY A 48 -5.87 7.68 7.76
N ASP A 49 -5.59 6.37 7.69
CA ASP A 49 -6.44 5.40 6.99
C ASP A 49 -7.84 5.40 7.59
N ARG A 50 -7.94 5.31 8.92
CA ARG A 50 -9.22 5.31 9.65
C ARG A 50 -10.00 6.59 9.41
N ARG A 51 -9.34 7.76 9.44
CA ARG A 51 -9.99 9.05 9.17
C ARG A 51 -10.55 9.10 7.75
N LEU A 52 -9.74 8.75 6.76
CA LEU A 52 -10.17 8.75 5.35
C LEU A 52 -11.37 7.83 5.16
N LEU A 53 -11.26 6.56 5.57
CA LEU A 53 -12.33 5.58 5.41
C LEU A 53 -13.60 5.97 6.16
N THR A 54 -13.47 6.50 7.37
CA THR A 54 -14.63 6.97 8.14
C THR A 54 -15.36 8.09 7.41
N GLN A 55 -14.64 9.07 6.87
CA GLN A 55 -15.24 10.19 6.14
C GLN A 55 -15.89 9.72 4.83
N VAL A 56 -15.21 8.87 4.07
CA VAL A 56 -15.76 8.33 2.81
C VAL A 56 -17.00 7.48 3.10
N CYS A 57 -16.94 6.55 4.05
CA CYS A 57 -18.10 5.73 4.42
C CYS A 57 -19.26 6.58 4.93
N LEU A 58 -19.00 7.61 5.73
CA LEU A 58 -20.03 8.54 6.21
C LEU A 58 -20.74 9.25 5.06
N GLN A 59 -19.99 9.73 4.06
CA GLN A 59 -20.54 10.40 2.88
C GLN A 59 -21.38 9.47 2.00
N LEU A 60 -21.01 8.19 1.93
CA LEU A 60 -21.72 7.18 1.14
C LEU A 60 -22.88 6.51 1.89
N GLY A 61 -23.07 6.82 3.17
CA GLY A 61 -24.04 6.12 4.02
C GLY A 61 -23.66 4.66 4.29
N MET A 62 -22.38 4.32 4.22
CA MET A 62 -21.85 3.00 4.50
C MET A 62 -21.53 2.81 6.00
N PRO A 63 -21.56 1.56 6.49
CA PRO A 63 -21.08 1.25 7.83
C PRO A 63 -19.63 1.70 8.03
N HIS A 64 -19.35 2.33 9.18
CA HIS A 64 -18.04 2.91 9.48
C HIS A 64 -17.57 2.60 10.91
N ALA A 65 -18.07 1.50 11.49
CA ALA A 65 -17.61 1.06 12.79
C ALA A 65 -16.11 0.70 12.72
N PRO A 66 -15.30 1.02 13.76
CA PRO A 66 -13.84 0.87 13.69
C PRO A 66 -13.31 -0.53 13.36
N ASP A 67 -14.09 -1.56 13.65
CA ASP A 67 -13.87 -2.98 13.37
C ASP A 67 -14.17 -3.37 11.91
N GLN A 68 -15.01 -2.59 11.22
CA GLN A 68 -15.39 -2.83 9.82
C GLN A 68 -14.43 -2.16 8.83
N LEU A 69 -13.82 -1.04 9.22
CA LEU A 69 -12.94 -0.26 8.33
C LEU A 69 -11.82 -1.08 7.68
N PRO A 70 -11.14 -2.00 8.40
CA PRO A 70 -10.07 -2.79 7.79
C PRO A 70 -10.52 -3.67 6.62
N ALA A 71 -11.76 -4.18 6.66
CA ALA A 71 -12.31 -5.04 5.62
C ALA A 71 -12.46 -4.31 4.27
N TYR A 72 -12.60 -2.98 4.28
CA TYR A 72 -12.65 -2.18 3.06
C TYR A 72 -11.28 -2.09 2.38
N LEU A 73 -10.21 -1.88 3.16
CA LEU A 73 -8.86 -1.81 2.62
C LEU A 73 -8.23 -3.17 2.36
N SER A 74 -8.66 -4.26 3.01
CA SER A 74 -8.24 -5.62 2.60
C SER A 74 -8.97 -6.07 1.34
N GLY A 75 -10.16 -5.54 1.07
CA GLY A 75 -11.04 -5.98 -0.02
C GLY A 75 -11.95 -7.16 0.36
N GLU A 76 -11.92 -7.59 1.62
CA GLU A 76 -12.86 -8.60 2.16
C GLU A 76 -14.30 -8.08 2.19
N CYS A 77 -14.48 -6.77 2.37
CA CYS A 77 -15.74 -6.07 2.12
C CYS A 77 -15.64 -5.26 0.83
N ARG A 78 -16.19 -5.82 -0.26
CA ARG A 78 -16.04 -5.25 -1.60
C ARG A 78 -16.74 -3.91 -1.83
N GLY A 79 -17.68 -3.51 -0.97
CA GLY A 79 -18.52 -2.34 -1.19
C GLY A 79 -17.73 -1.06 -1.52
N LEU A 80 -16.63 -0.79 -0.81
CA LEU A 80 -15.85 0.42 -1.04
C LEU A 80 -14.93 0.31 -2.26
N VAL A 81 -14.28 -0.83 -2.47
CA VAL A 81 -13.37 -1.05 -3.61
C VAL A 81 -14.12 -1.23 -4.94
N ASP A 82 -15.39 -1.64 -4.91
CA ASP A 82 -16.22 -1.68 -6.11
C ASP A 82 -16.68 -0.25 -6.51
N LEU A 83 -16.87 0.65 -5.54
CA LEU A 83 -17.21 2.07 -5.78
C LEU A 83 -15.98 2.93 -6.14
N TYR A 84 -14.85 2.65 -5.49
CA TYR A 84 -13.58 3.37 -5.63
C TYR A 84 -12.44 2.38 -5.88
N PRO A 85 -12.38 1.75 -7.07
CA PRO A 85 -11.35 0.75 -7.39
C PRO A 85 -9.93 1.30 -7.27
N GLU A 86 -9.74 2.60 -7.53
CA GLU A 86 -8.46 3.29 -7.38
C GLU A 86 -7.91 3.21 -5.95
N LEU A 87 -8.75 3.09 -4.92
CA LEU A 87 -8.29 2.95 -3.54
C LEU A 87 -7.46 1.67 -3.36
N GLY A 88 -7.89 0.57 -3.98
CA GLY A 88 -7.14 -0.68 -4.02
C GLY A 88 -5.84 -0.57 -4.82
N HIS A 89 -5.87 0.13 -5.95
CA HIS A 89 -4.66 0.36 -6.76
C HIS A 89 -3.63 1.21 -6.02
N PHE A 90 -4.06 2.27 -5.33
CA PHE A 90 -3.16 3.14 -4.56
C PHE A 90 -2.55 2.39 -3.38
N ARG A 91 -3.35 1.59 -2.66
CA ARG A 91 -2.84 0.70 -1.59
C ARG A 91 -1.71 -0.18 -2.12
N ASP A 92 -1.94 -0.87 -3.23
CA ASP A 92 -0.98 -1.81 -3.81
C ASP A 92 0.28 -1.11 -4.33
N LEU A 93 0.13 0.01 -5.02
CA LEU A 93 1.25 0.82 -5.49
C LEU A 93 2.12 1.30 -4.33
N VAL A 94 1.51 1.87 -3.29
CA VAL A 94 2.25 2.39 -2.13
C VAL A 94 2.97 1.25 -1.40
N PHE A 95 2.31 0.10 -1.23
CA PHE A 95 2.95 -1.09 -0.66
C PHE A 95 4.19 -1.49 -1.46
N MET A 96 4.08 -1.62 -2.79
CA MET A 96 5.20 -2.03 -3.64
C MET A 96 6.36 -1.04 -3.59
N PHE A 97 6.09 0.27 -3.64
CA PHE A 97 7.15 1.28 -3.54
C PHE A 97 7.84 1.28 -2.17
N LYS A 98 7.09 1.05 -1.09
CA LYS A 98 7.68 0.92 0.26
C LYS A 98 8.47 -0.36 0.42
N ALA A 99 8.00 -1.48 -0.11
CA ALA A 99 8.72 -2.75 -0.12
C ALA A 99 10.06 -2.65 -0.88
N MET A 100 10.09 -1.94 -2.02
CA MET A 100 11.31 -1.70 -2.79
C MET A 100 12.35 -0.81 -2.08
N GLN A 101 11.96 -0.04 -1.07
CA GLN A 101 12.89 0.81 -0.30
C GLN A 101 13.68 0.05 0.77
N HIS A 102 13.21 -1.11 1.21
CA HIS A 102 13.88 -1.94 2.22
C HIS A 102 14.25 -3.33 1.66
N PRO A 103 15.20 -3.42 0.72
CA PRO A 103 15.70 -4.70 0.26
C PRO A 103 16.64 -5.30 1.32
N SER A 104 16.08 -5.92 2.36
CA SER A 104 16.87 -6.89 3.11
C SER A 104 17.05 -8.13 2.22
N ALA A 105 18.30 -8.54 1.98
CA ALA A 105 18.60 -9.72 1.18
C ALA A 105 17.92 -10.99 1.73
N ASP A 106 17.71 -11.02 3.05
CA ASP A 106 17.06 -12.12 3.76
C ASP A 106 15.54 -12.16 3.54
N SER A 107 14.95 -11.10 2.98
CA SER A 107 13.52 -10.98 2.68
C SER A 107 13.20 -11.22 1.21
N LEU A 108 14.19 -11.62 0.40
CA LEU A 108 13.97 -11.92 -1.00
C LEU A 108 13.14 -13.19 -1.17
N PRO A 109 12.25 -13.21 -2.19
CA PRO A 109 11.51 -14.42 -2.52
C PRO A 109 12.45 -15.58 -2.85
N PRO A 110 12.01 -16.84 -2.65
CA PRO A 110 12.80 -18.00 -3.03
C PRO A 110 13.13 -17.98 -4.53
N VAL A 111 14.31 -18.50 -4.87
CA VAL A 111 14.76 -18.63 -6.25
C VAL A 111 13.91 -19.68 -6.96
N ARG A 112 12.99 -19.24 -7.82
CA ARG A 112 12.14 -20.09 -8.66
C ARG A 112 11.77 -19.35 -9.95
N THR A 113 11.11 -20.05 -10.88
CA THR A 113 10.44 -19.39 -12.00
C THR A 113 9.22 -18.63 -11.47
N TRP A 114 9.21 -17.33 -11.69
CA TRP A 114 8.12 -16.43 -11.30
C TRP A 114 7.28 -16.08 -12.53
N LEU A 115 5.96 -16.15 -12.39
CA LEU A 115 4.98 -15.67 -13.36
C LEU A 115 4.53 -14.26 -12.97
N PRO A 116 4.08 -13.42 -13.93
CA PRO A 116 3.51 -12.11 -13.59
C PRO A 116 2.35 -12.19 -12.57
N THR A 117 1.57 -13.26 -12.60
CA THR A 117 0.48 -13.52 -11.65
C THR A 117 0.96 -13.76 -10.23
N ASP A 118 2.20 -14.22 -10.02
CA ASP A 118 2.77 -14.40 -8.69
C ASP A 118 3.06 -13.06 -8.00
N ALA A 119 3.10 -11.95 -8.74
CA ALA A 119 3.27 -10.61 -8.20
C ALA A 119 1.94 -9.98 -7.73
N ALA A 120 0.81 -10.66 -7.94
CA ALA A 120 -0.50 -10.16 -7.51
C ALA A 120 -0.58 -10.17 -5.98
N LEU A 121 -0.91 -9.01 -5.40
CA LEU A 121 -1.05 -8.87 -3.95
C LEU A 121 -2.41 -9.42 -3.51
N THR A 122 -2.40 -10.22 -2.45
CA THR A 122 -3.60 -10.70 -1.78
C THR A 122 -3.60 -10.18 -0.35
N TRP A 123 -4.68 -9.53 0.04
CA TRP A 123 -4.80 -8.88 1.34
C TRP A 123 -5.85 -9.57 2.18
N THR A 124 -5.51 -9.83 3.44
CA THR A 124 -6.42 -10.40 4.43
C THR A 124 -6.25 -9.62 5.73
N TRP A 125 -7.36 -9.28 6.37
CA TRP A 125 -7.30 -8.64 7.68
C TRP A 125 -7.31 -9.69 8.78
N GLN A 126 -6.28 -9.68 9.60
CA GLN A 126 -6.23 -10.47 10.83
C GLN A 126 -6.46 -9.52 12.00
N ALA A 127 -7.61 -9.64 12.65
CA ALA A 127 -7.83 -8.95 13.91
C ALA A 127 -6.76 -9.43 14.90
N GLU A 128 -6.02 -8.50 15.51
CA GLU A 128 -5.13 -8.84 16.62
C GLU A 128 -5.94 -9.60 17.68
N GLY A 129 -5.43 -10.77 18.05
CA GLY A 129 -6.08 -11.64 19.03
C GLY A 129 -6.40 -10.87 20.31
N LYS A 130 -7.61 -11.07 20.84
CA LYS A 130 -7.95 -10.74 22.22
C LYS A 130 -7.01 -11.41 23.20
#